data_AF-A0A2H0NF84-F1
#
_entry.id   AF-A0A2H0NF84-F1
#
_cell.length_a   1.000
_cell.length_b   1.000
_cell.length_c   1.000
_cell.angle_alpha   90.00
_cell.angle_beta   90.00
_cell.angle_gamma   90.00
#
_symmetry.space_group_name_H-M   'P 1'
#
loop_
_entity.id
_entity.type
_entity.pdbx_description
1 polymer ?
#
loop_
_entity_poly.entity_id
_entity_poly.type
_entity_poly.pdbx_seq_one_letter_code
_entity_poly.pdbx_strand_id
1 'polypeptide(L)' 'MVTSQKLENTQSDYYWSGTTYKNNPANAWNVNFNNGNVNNNDKDTNLLYVRCVRQYSLLLPGLP' A
#
# COMPACT_ATOMS: atom_id res chain seq x y z
N MET A 1 -16.71 -22.80 3.29
CA MET A 1 -16.60 -21.55 4.08
C MET A 1 -15.20 -21.00 3.83
N VAL A 2 -15.07 -19.86 3.17
CA VAL A 2 -13.75 -19.22 3.02
C VAL A 2 -13.50 -18.48 4.32
N THR A 3 -12.55 -18.96 5.13
CA THR A 3 -12.08 -18.22 6.29
C THR A 3 -11.47 -16.91 5.80
N SER A 4 -11.87 -15.79 6.43
CA SER A 4 -11.22 -14.50 6.18
C SER A 4 -9.74 -14.67 6.49
N GLN A 5 -8.88 -14.68 5.48
CA GLN A 5 -7.44 -14.69 5.70
C GLN A 5 -7.07 -13.31 6.25
N LYS A 6 -6.89 -13.23 7.56
CA LYS A 6 -6.20 -12.10 8.16
C LYS A 6 -4.80 -12.06 7.56
N LEU A 7 -4.46 -10.95 6.91
CA LEU A 7 -3.12 -10.76 6.39
C LEU A 7 -2.18 -10.63 7.58
N GLU A 8 -1.38 -11.66 7.85
CA GLU A 8 -0.47 -11.68 8.99
C GLU A 8 0.45 -10.46 8.96
N ASN A 9 0.75 -9.90 10.14
CA ASN A 9 1.53 -8.67 10.31
C ASN A 9 0.96 -7.43 9.60
N THR A 10 -0.34 -7.38 9.37
CA THR A 10 -1.04 -6.20 8.86
C THR A 10 -1.87 -5.58 9.97
N GLN A 11 -1.58 -4.31 10.27
CA GLN A 11 -2.35 -3.52 11.22
C GLN A 11 -3.56 -2.93 10.50
N SER A 12 -4.70 -2.82 11.19
CA SER A 12 -5.83 -2.07 10.66
C SER A 12 -5.57 -0.57 10.89
N ASP A 13 -4.85 0.06 9.98
CA ASP A 13 -4.49 1.49 10.02
C ASP A 13 -4.19 2.04 8.62
N TYR A 14 -3.73 3.28 8.51
CA TYR A 14 -3.33 3.91 7.26
C TYR A 14 -1.96 3.40 6.77
N TYR A 15 -1.91 3.08 5.49
CA TYR A 15 -0.69 2.70 4.79
C TYR A 15 -0.40 3.68 3.65
N TRP A 16 0.85 4.12 3.55
CA TRP A 16 1.31 4.88 2.40
C TRP A 16 1.26 4.03 1.12
N SER A 17 0.83 4.66 0.03
CA SER A 17 1.11 4.18 -1.32
C SER A 17 2.42 4.77 -1.83
N GLY A 18 3.02 4.15 -2.86
CA GLY A 18 4.18 4.70 -3.56
C GLY A 18 3.85 5.87 -4.51
N THR A 19 2.62 6.41 -4.47
CA THR A 19 2.16 7.42 -5.45
C THR A 19 2.08 8.81 -4.82
N THR A 20 2.87 9.75 -5.34
CA THR A 20 2.79 11.17 -4.98
C THR A 20 1.48 11.78 -5.49
N TYR A 21 0.85 12.63 -4.68
CA TYR A 21 -0.36 13.33 -5.09
C TYR A 21 -0.02 14.45 -6.09
N LYS A 22 -0.60 14.37 -7.29
CA LYS A 22 -0.24 15.24 -8.42
C LYS A 22 -0.45 16.73 -8.14
N ASN A 23 -1.56 17.10 -7.49
CA ASN A 23 -1.92 18.50 -7.30
C ASN A 23 -1.16 19.16 -6.14
N ASN A 24 -0.62 18.36 -5.22
CA ASN A 24 0.26 18.84 -4.16
C ASN A 24 1.36 17.78 -3.89
N PRO A 25 2.56 17.94 -4.48
CA PRO A 25 3.65 16.98 -4.35
C PRO A 25 4.20 16.81 -2.93
N ALA A 26 3.87 17.71 -1.99
CA ALA A 26 4.16 17.52 -0.57
C ALA A 26 3.36 16.33 0.01
N ASN A 27 2.25 15.95 -0.62
CA ASN A 27 1.39 14.86 -0.19
C ASN A 27 1.64 13.56 -0.99
N ALA A 28 1.32 12.42 -0.37
CA ALA A 28 1.21 11.11 -1.00
C ALA A 28 -0.15 10.48 -0.71
N TRP A 29 -0.59 9.58 -1.58
CA TRP A 29 -1.82 8.81 -1.35
C TRP A 29 -1.61 7.76 -0.26
N ASN A 30 -2.61 7.55 0.59
CA ASN A 30 -2.67 6.49 1.59
C ASN A 30 -4.05 5.80 1.59
N VAL A 31 -4.08 4.58 2.10
CA VAL A 31 -5.29 3.75 2.22
C VAL A 31 -5.46 3.31 3.66
N ASN A 32 -6.66 3.50 4.21
CA ASN A 32 -7.03 3.03 5.53
C ASN A 32 -7.49 1.58 5.48
N PHE A 33 -6.75 0.66 6.10
CA PHE A 33 -7.07 -0.77 6.08
C PHE A 33 -8.20 -1.13 7.06
N ASN A 34 -8.68 -0.20 7.89
CA ASN A 34 -9.87 -0.40 8.72
C ASN A 34 -11.18 -0.37 7.90
N ASN A 35 -11.27 0.53 6.91
CA ASN A 35 -12.53 0.85 6.23
C ASN A 35 -12.40 1.11 4.72
N GLY A 36 -11.19 1.02 4.16
CA GLY A 36 -10.92 1.22 2.73
C GLY A 36 -10.85 2.68 2.28
N ASN A 37 -10.94 3.67 3.18
CA ASN A 37 -10.87 5.07 2.80
C ASN A 37 -9.51 5.43 2.19
N VAL A 38 -9.50 6.30 1.17
CA VAL A 38 -8.30 6.74 0.46
C VAL A 38 -8.16 8.25 0.63
N ASN A 39 -7.02 8.69 1.17
CA ASN A 39 -6.73 10.10 1.38
C ASN A 39 -5.36 10.47 0.82
N ASN A 40 -5.07 11.78 0.77
CA ASN A 40 -3.71 12.27 0.54
C ASN A 40 -3.27 13.06 1.78
N ASN A 41 -2.06 12.77 2.26
CA ASN A 41 -1.49 13.39 3.45
C ASN A 41 -0.04 13.80 3.19
N ASP A 42 0.40 14.81 3.91
CA ASP A 42 1.75 15.36 3.84
C ASP A 42 2.80 14.31 4.26
N LYS A 43 3.85 14.15 3.45
CA LYS A 43 4.87 13.10 3.60
C LYS A 43 5.79 13.32 4.80
N ASP A 44 5.98 14.56 5.23
CA ASP A 44 7.00 14.94 6.21
C ASP A 44 6.43 15.00 7.63
N THR A 45 5.12 15.19 7.76
CA THR A 45 4.43 15.37 9.04
C THR A 45 3.56 14.18 9.47
N ASN A 46 3.31 13.19 8.59
CA ASN A 46 2.47 12.04 8.89
C ASN A 46 3.28 10.74 8.99
N LEU A 47 3.11 10.02 10.10
CA LEU A 47 3.74 8.73 10.35
C LEU A 47 2.74 7.61 10.05
N LEU A 48 2.74 7.09 8.82
CA LEU A 48 1.87 5.99 8.39
C LEU A 48 2.68 4.73 8.10
N TYR A 49 2.02 3.57 8.11
CA TYR A 49 2.67 2.29 7.86
C TYR A 49 3.09 2.12 6.39
N VAL A 50 4.09 1.28 6.16
CA VAL A 50 4.52 0.83 4.83
C VAL A 50 4.54 -0.70 4.80
N ARG A 51 4.35 -1.29 3.62
CA ARG A 51 4.59 -2.73 3.42
C ARG A 51 5.47 -2.96 2.21
N CYS A 52 6.42 -3.87 2.33
CA CYS A 52 7.21 -4.30 1.18
C CYS A 52 6.31 -5.07 0.20
N VAL A 53 6.42 -4.75 -1.09
CA VAL A 53 5.74 -5.47 -2.16
C VAL A 53 6.77 -6.31 -2.90
N ARG A 54 6.53 -7.62 -3.00
CA ARG A 54 7.39 -8.51 -3.79
C ARG A 54 6.85 -8.59 -5.20
N GLN A 55 7.67 -8.21 -6.18
CA GLN A 55 7.37 -8.51 -7.57
C GLN A 55 7.61 -10.00 -7.82
N TYR A 56 6.61 -10.69 -8.35
CA TYR A 56 6.79 -12.00 -8.95
C TYR A 56 6.94 -11.76 -10.45
N SER A 57 8.18 -11.75 -10.94
CA SER A 57 8.39 -11.90 -12.38
C SER A 57 8.16 -13.37 -12.72
N LEU A 58 7.15 -13.64 -13.56
CA LEU A 58 7.11 -14.89 -14.30
C LEU A 58 8.26 -14.84 -15.30
N LEU A 59 9.46 -15.24 -14.87
CA LEU A 59 10.45 -15.74 -15.83
C LEU A 59 9.82 -17.01 -16.40
N LEU A 60 9.15 -16.88 -17.55
CA LEU A 60 8.76 -18.04 -18.34
C LEU A 60 10.05 -18.84 -18.58
N PRO A 61 10.20 -20.05 -18.01
CA PRO A 61 11.34 -20.87 -18.35
C PRO A 61 11.15 -21.32 -19.81
N GLY A 62 11.98 -20.80 -20.70
CA GLY A 62 12.10 -21.29 -22.07
C GLY A 62 11.18 -20.66 -23.12
N LEU A 63 11.33 -19.36 -23.39
CA LEU A 63 11.21 -18.91 -24.79
C LEU A 63 12.59 -19.03 -25.45
N PRO A 64 12.66 -19.49 -26.72
CA PRO A 64 13.92 -19.70 -27.43
C PRO A 64 14.73 -18.41 -27.62
#